data_AF-A0A6V7KWI4-F1
#
_entry.id   AF-A0A6V7KWI4-F1
#
_cell.length_a   1.000
_cell.length_b   1.000
_cell.length_c   1.000
_cell.angle_alpha   90.00
_cell.angle_beta   90.00
_cell.angle_gamma   90.00
#
_symmetry.space_group_name_H-M   'P 1'
#
loop_
_entity.id
_entity.type
_entity.pdbx_description
1 polymer ?
#
loop_
_entity_poly.entity_id
_entity_poly.type
_entity_poly.pdbx_seq_one_letter_code
_entity_poly.pdbx_strand_id
1 'polypeptide(L)' 'RPTAKVENQLVGSPLGTNVTLICEIESYPKTINVWMKGNQVVSISNG' A
#
# COMPACT_ATOMS: atom_id res chain seq x y z
N ARG A 1 -16.72 -1.06 6.92
CA ARG A 1 -16.20 -1.12 5.53
C ARG A 1 -14.83 -0.46 5.53
N PRO A 2 -13.81 -1.00 4.85
CA PRO A 2 -12.49 -0.39 4.83
C PRO A 2 -12.47 0.85 3.93
N THR A 3 -11.77 1.88 4.38
CA THR A 3 -11.39 3.05 3.57
C THR A 3 -9.89 3.03 3.40
N ALA A 4 -9.42 3.15 2.15
CA ALA A 4 -8.01 3.21 1.82
C ALA A 4 -7.66 4.61 1.32
N LYS A 5 -6.66 5.23 1.92
CA LYS A 5 -6.16 6.55 1.54
C LYS A 5 -4.71 6.43 1.07
N VAL A 6 -4.40 7.08 -0.04
CA VAL A 6 -3.06 7.17 -0.61
C VAL A 6 -2.75 8.65 -0.80
N GLU A 7 -1.67 9.11 -0.18
CA GLU A 7 -1.25 10.52 -0.27
C GLU A 7 -0.69 10.84 -1.67
N ASN A 8 0.18 9.98 -2.20
CA ASN A 8 0.86 10.18 -3.47
C ASN A 8 0.48 9.08 -4.46
N GLN A 9 -0.42 9.39 -5.40
CA GLN A 9 -0.85 8.44 -6.43
C GLN A 9 0.26 8.14 -7.46
N LEU A 10 1.19 9.06 -7.64
CA LEU A 10 2.34 8.92 -8.52
C LEU A 10 3.61 9.31 -7.77
N VAL A 11 4.61 8.43 -7.80
CA VAL A 11 5.92 8.67 -7.19
C VAL A 11 6.98 8.46 -8.25
N GLY A 12 7.82 9.48 -8.46
CA GLY A 12 9.02 9.40 -9.28
C GLY A 12 10.27 9.34 -8.39
N SER A 13 11.31 8.67 -8.87
CA SER A 13 12.61 8.61 -8.19
C SER A 13 13.72 8.46 -9.23
N PRO A 14 14.89 9.09 -9.03
CA PRO A 14 16.07 8.85 -9.84
C PRO A 14 16.45 7.37 -9.92
N LEU A 15 17.32 7.02 -10.88
CA LEU A 15 17.86 5.67 -10.94
C LEU A 15 18.77 5.41 -9.74
N GLY A 16 18.63 4.22 -9.15
CA GLY A 16 19.44 3.78 -8.00
C GLY A 16 18.96 4.27 -6.64
N THR A 17 17.85 5.02 -6.58
CA THR A 17 17.25 5.48 -5.32
C THR A 17 16.02 4.68 -4.93
N ASN A 18 15.70 4.68 -3.63
CA ASN A 18 14.55 3.98 -3.09
C ASN A 18 13.28 4.85 -3.13
N VAL A 19 12.12 4.20 -3.12
CA VAL A 19 10.81 4.82 -2.92
C VAL A 19 10.06 4.11 -1.82
N THR A 20 9.27 4.86 -1.07
CA THR A 20 8.37 4.32 -0.05
C THR A 20 6.94 4.60 -0.48
N LEU A 21 6.13 3.54 -0.61
CA LEU A 21 4.69 3.65 -0.85
C LEU A 21 3.95 3.54 0.48
N ILE A 22 2.98 4.43 0.69
CA ILE A 22 2.21 4.49 1.94
C ILE A 22 0.73 4.44 1.57
N CYS A 23 -0.01 3.58 2.27
CA CYS A 23 -1.45 3.53 2.22
C CYS A 23 -2.00 3.37 3.63
N GLU A 24 -2.91 4.27 4.01
CA GLU A 24 -3.58 4.26 5.30
C GLU A 24 -4.92 3.54 5.17
N ILE A 25 -5.18 2.59 6.06
CA ILE A 25 -6.39 1.79 6.06
C ILE A 25 -7.18 2.05 7.35
N GLU A 26 -8.38 2.61 7.20
CA GLU A 26 -9.34 2.75 8.30
C GLU A 26 -10.43 1.69 8.16
N SER A 27 -10.55 0.79 9.15
CA SER A 27 -11.52 -0.29 9.08
C SER A 27 -11.92 -0.85 10.45
N TYR A 28 -13.16 -1.31 10.56
CA TYR A 28 -13.64 -2.18 11.62
C TYR A 28 -14.57 -3.27 11.03
N PRO A 29 -14.38 -4.56 11.39
CA PRO A 29 -13.26 -5.10 12.18
C PRO A 29 -11.91 -4.95 11.47
N LYS A 30 -10.81 -5.32 12.16
CA LYS A 30 -9.45 -5.34 11.58
C LYS A 30 -9.45 -6.11 10.26
N THR A 31 -8.67 -5.61 9.31
CA THR A 31 -8.57 -6.15 7.95
C THR A 31 -7.25 -6.87 7.73
N ILE A 32 -7.23 -7.70 6.68
CA ILE A 32 -5.99 -8.20 6.08
C ILE A 32 -5.66 -7.26 4.92
N ASN A 33 -4.47 -6.68 4.93
CA ASN A 33 -4.01 -5.75 3.91
C ASN A 33 -3.01 -6.44 3.00
N VAL A 34 -3.21 -6.33 1.68
CA VAL A 34 -2.38 -6.99 0.68
C VAL A 34 -1.85 -5.95 -0.29
N TRP A 35 -0.53 -5.91 -0.46
CA TRP A 35 0.11 -5.16 -1.53
C TRP A 35 0.35 -6.07 -2.74
N MET A 36 -0.01 -5.60 -3.93
CA MET A 36 0.20 -6.29 -5.19
C MET A 36 0.97 -5.42 -6.18
N LYS A 37 1.86 -6.05 -6.95
CA LYS A 37 2.53 -5.46 -8.11
C LYS A 37 2.14 -6.26 -9.35
N GLY A 38 1.25 -5.71 -10.18
CA GLY A 38 0.59 -6.48 -11.23
C GLY A 38 -0.21 -7.63 -10.63
N ASN A 39 0.05 -8.87 -11.08
CA ASN A 39 -0.63 -10.07 -10.58
C ASN A 39 0.14 -10.79 -9.46
N GLN A 40 1.16 -10.16 -8.88
CA GLN A 40 1.99 -10.76 -7.83
C GLN A 40 1.75 -10.09 -6.49
N VAL A 41 1.54 -10.91 -5.45
CA VAL A 41 1.50 -10.44 -4.06
C VAL A 41 2.91 -10.15 -3.58
N VAL A 42 3.12 -8.96 -3.02
CA VAL A 42 4.44 -8.52 -2.53
C VAL A 42 4.48 -8.35 -1.00
N SER A 43 3.34 -8.15 -0.36
CA SER A 43 3.25 -8.06 1.10
C SER A 43 1.84 -8.39 1.58
N ILE A 44 1.75 -9.02 2.75
CA ILE A 44 0.50 -9.31 3.46
C ILE A 44 0.70 -8.89 4.91
N SER A 45 -0.23 -8.11 5.47
CA SER A 45 -0.21 -7.70 6.87
C SER A 45 -1.60 -7.75 7.50
N ASN A 46 -1.65 -7.93 8.82
CA ASN A 46 -2.89 -7.83 9.59
C ASN A 46 -2.94 -6.45 10.26
N GLY A 47 -4.07 -5.76 10.14
CA GLY A 47 -4.36 -4.50 10.84
C GLY A 47 -4.55 -4.70 12.34
#